data_AF-A0A2A5D043-F1
#
_entry.id   AF-A0A2A5D043-F1
#
_cell.length_a   1.000
_cell.length_b   1.000
_cell.length_c   1.000
_cell.angle_alpha   90.00
_cell.angle_beta   90.00
_cell.angle_gamma   90.00
#
_symmetry.space_group_name_H-M   'P 1'
#
loop_
_entity.id
_entity.type
_entity.pdbx_description
1 polymer ?
#
loop_
_entity_poly.entity_id
_entity_poly.type
_entity_poly.pdbx_seq_one_letter_code
_entity_poly.pdbx_strand_id
1 'polypeptide(L)'
;MNLTNLTELELYFADHFDTVLFPVLAEVYQAKAEYDRAKRVCEIGLEHHPNSIDGQFILSQAELGLGNLSVAEKWMKKVLTQIPDHKNAATSLPMVQEQLDRSPTTLKTSWKRAQEVDPGNQFAKDFLSDKKTKTKPKPKKKKEKKPSVSTIPHIPKKDKSKTPLPKDLSVEGVAISPRLATMTLVNVLKGQGLYHQALEVLDILEEKGDDKKRIDGERKAIKAEL
;
A
#
# COMPACT_ATOMS: atom_id res chain seq x y z
N MET A 1 -30.27 -8.98 12.94
CA MET A 1 -29.22 -9.03 11.91
C MET A 1 -28.26 -10.15 12.26
N ASN A 2 -28.00 -11.05 11.32
CA ASN A 2 -27.10 -12.18 11.51
C ASN A 2 -25.66 -11.80 11.10
N LEU A 3 -24.76 -11.71 12.08
CA LEU A 3 -23.35 -11.34 11.87
C LEU A 3 -22.50 -12.40 11.14
N THR A 4 -23.07 -13.56 10.84
CA THR A 4 -22.42 -14.59 10.03
C THR A 4 -22.84 -14.56 8.56
N ASN A 5 -23.90 -13.78 8.24
CA ASN A 5 -24.40 -13.63 6.89
C ASN A 5 -23.78 -12.38 6.25
N LEU A 6 -22.88 -12.58 5.28
CA LEU A 6 -22.20 -11.48 4.58
C LEU A 6 -23.19 -10.52 3.91
N THR A 7 -24.24 -11.04 3.26
CA THR A 7 -25.22 -10.18 2.55
C THR A 7 -25.99 -9.30 3.53
N GLU A 8 -26.37 -9.82 4.69
CA GLU A 8 -27.00 -8.99 5.73
C GLU A 8 -26.03 -7.93 6.27
N LEU A 9 -24.75 -8.29 6.47
CA LEU A 9 -23.69 -7.34 6.86
C LEU A 9 -23.49 -6.22 5.84
N GLU A 10 -23.43 -6.57 4.56
CA GLU A 10 -23.28 -5.59 3.47
C GLU A 10 -24.49 -4.65 3.40
N LEU A 11 -25.71 -5.19 3.41
CA LEU A 11 -26.94 -4.38 3.36
C LEU A 11 -27.02 -3.44 4.56
N TYR A 12 -26.78 -3.95 5.77
CA TYR A 12 -26.83 -3.12 6.96
C TYR A 12 -25.75 -2.03 6.94
N PHE A 13 -24.53 -2.34 6.51
CA PHE A 13 -23.45 -1.36 6.42
C PHE A 13 -23.74 -0.30 5.37
N ALA A 14 -24.32 -0.66 4.23
CA ALA A 14 -24.71 0.27 3.18
C ALA A 14 -25.73 1.32 3.66
N ASP A 15 -26.61 0.94 4.59
CA ASP A 15 -27.60 1.84 5.18
C ASP A 15 -27.07 2.57 6.44
N HIS A 16 -25.97 2.12 7.04
CA HIS A 16 -25.44 2.60 8.33
C HIS A 16 -23.91 2.68 8.33
N PHE A 17 -23.32 3.63 7.60
CA PHE A 17 -21.87 3.82 7.56
C PHE A 17 -21.24 4.20 8.92
N ASP A 18 -22.05 4.77 9.81
CA ASP A 18 -21.69 5.10 11.19
C ASP A 18 -21.88 3.93 12.17
N THR A 19 -22.05 2.70 11.68
CA THR A 19 -22.12 1.54 12.56
C THR A 19 -20.78 1.21 13.20
N VAL A 20 -20.78 0.83 14.48
CA VAL A 20 -19.60 0.27 15.17
C VAL A 20 -19.24 -1.14 14.70
N LEU A 21 -20.11 -1.78 13.90
CA LEU A 21 -19.93 -3.15 13.42
C LEU A 21 -19.10 -3.28 12.14
N PHE A 22 -18.65 -2.17 11.55
CA PHE A 22 -17.80 -2.20 10.35
C PHE A 22 -16.56 -3.10 10.47
N PRO A 23 -15.90 -3.27 11.64
CA PRO A 23 -14.77 -4.18 11.78
C PRO A 23 -15.15 -5.64 11.48
N VAL A 24 -16.37 -6.06 11.85
CA VAL A 24 -16.86 -7.42 11.61
C VAL A 24 -16.98 -7.70 10.12
N LEU A 25 -17.57 -6.77 9.35
CA LEU A 25 -17.67 -6.90 7.90
C LEU A 25 -16.28 -6.89 7.24
N ALA A 26 -15.37 -6.02 7.69
CA ALA A 26 -14.02 -5.96 7.17
C ALA A 26 -13.22 -7.25 7.46
N GLU A 27 -13.40 -7.86 8.63
CA GLU A 27 -12.79 -9.15 8.99
C GLU A 27 -13.30 -10.29 8.10
N VAL A 28 -14.61 -10.31 7.77
CA VAL A 28 -15.15 -11.28 6.80
C VAL A 28 -14.48 -11.15 5.43
N TYR A 29 -14.22 -9.92 4.96
CA TYR A 29 -13.46 -9.71 3.72
C TYR A 29 -12.00 -10.16 3.84
N GLN A 30 -11.34 -9.93 4.99
CA GLN A 30 -9.97 -10.42 5.20
C GLN A 30 -9.89 -11.94 5.18
N ALA A 31 -10.85 -12.64 5.77
CA ALA A 31 -10.92 -14.09 5.74
C ALA A 31 -11.04 -14.65 4.31
N LYS A 32 -11.58 -13.85 3.37
CA LYS A 32 -11.67 -14.15 1.94
C LYS A 32 -10.50 -13.61 1.11
N ALA A 33 -9.50 -13.00 1.75
CA ALA A 33 -8.39 -12.28 1.10
C ALA A 33 -8.85 -11.11 0.19
N GLU A 34 -10.06 -10.58 0.39
CA GLU A 34 -10.60 -9.42 -0.33
C GLU A 34 -10.12 -8.11 0.34
N TYR A 35 -8.81 -7.89 0.35
CA TYR A 35 -8.18 -6.81 1.13
C TYR A 35 -8.60 -5.40 0.69
N ASP A 36 -8.88 -5.19 -0.60
CA ASP A 36 -9.40 -3.89 -1.10
C ASP A 36 -10.76 -3.56 -0.49
N ARG A 37 -11.66 -4.54 -0.39
CA ARG A 37 -12.99 -4.36 0.21
C ARG A 37 -12.89 -4.18 1.72
N ALA A 38 -12.05 -4.97 2.39
CA ALA A 38 -11.76 -4.81 3.82
C ALA A 38 -11.25 -3.40 4.13
N LYS A 39 -10.28 -2.92 3.33
CA LYS A 39 -9.75 -1.55 3.43
C LYS A 39 -10.87 -0.52 3.28
N ARG A 40 -11.72 -0.66 2.26
CA ARG A 40 -12.77 0.33 1.99
C ARG A 40 -13.80 0.43 3.11
N VAL A 41 -14.23 -0.71 3.66
CA VAL A 41 -15.12 -0.75 4.84
C VAL A 41 -14.46 -0.10 6.04
N CYS A 42 -13.18 -0.39 6.30
CA CYS A 42 -12.46 0.24 7.40
C CYS A 42 -12.29 1.76 7.21
N GLU A 43 -11.98 2.24 6.00
CA GLU A 43 -11.84 3.66 5.71
C GLU A 43 -13.14 4.41 6.03
N ILE A 44 -14.27 3.92 5.49
CA ILE A 44 -15.60 4.51 5.74
C ILE A 44 -15.95 4.45 7.24
N GLY A 45 -15.80 3.28 7.87
CA GLY A 45 -16.14 3.14 9.28
C GLY A 45 -15.27 3.99 10.22
N LEU A 46 -13.99 4.18 9.89
CA LEU A 46 -13.07 5.03 10.65
C LEU A 46 -13.29 6.53 10.44
N GLU A 47 -13.98 6.95 9.38
CA GLU A 47 -14.44 8.35 9.24
C GLU A 47 -15.43 8.72 10.36
N HIS A 48 -16.30 7.77 10.74
CA HIS A 48 -17.26 7.94 11.82
C HIS A 48 -16.70 7.55 13.20
N HIS A 49 -15.85 6.52 13.25
CA HIS A 49 -15.27 5.96 14.49
C HIS A 49 -13.74 6.03 14.48
N PRO A 50 -13.12 7.23 14.49
CA PRO A 50 -11.69 7.40 14.27
C PRO A 50 -10.78 6.73 15.32
N ASN A 51 -11.33 6.38 16.48
CA ASN A 51 -10.66 5.73 17.60
C ASN A 51 -10.99 4.24 17.75
N SER A 52 -11.70 3.64 16.78
CA SER A 52 -11.94 2.19 16.78
C SER A 52 -10.63 1.43 16.63
N ILE A 53 -10.18 0.77 17.70
CA ILE A 53 -8.90 0.06 17.73
C ILE A 53 -8.91 -1.11 16.76
N ASP A 54 -9.99 -1.90 16.77
CA ASP A 54 -10.17 -3.03 15.85
C ASP A 54 -10.20 -2.55 14.41
N GLY A 55 -10.94 -1.47 14.11
CA GLY A 55 -10.97 -0.89 12.77
C GLY A 55 -9.59 -0.42 12.28
N GLN A 56 -8.81 0.23 13.15
CA GLN A 56 -7.45 0.66 12.82
C GLN A 56 -6.51 -0.52 12.62
N PHE A 57 -6.62 -1.57 13.44
CA PHE A 57 -5.79 -2.76 13.32
C PHE A 57 -6.13 -3.58 12.08
N ILE A 58 -7.42 -3.80 11.81
CA ILE A 58 -7.90 -4.47 10.60
C ILE A 58 -7.49 -3.68 9.36
N LEU A 59 -7.60 -2.35 9.36
CA LEU A 59 -7.09 -1.54 8.25
C LEU A 59 -5.58 -1.76 8.04
N SER A 60 -4.81 -1.85 9.13
CA SER A 60 -3.38 -2.16 9.01
C SER A 60 -3.12 -3.53 8.38
N GLN A 61 -3.91 -4.55 8.71
CA GLN A 61 -3.81 -5.88 8.13
C GLN A 61 -4.24 -5.91 6.65
N ALA A 62 -5.28 -5.17 6.28
CA ALA A 62 -5.69 -5.03 4.88
C ALA A 62 -4.59 -4.35 4.05
N GLU A 63 -3.97 -3.29 4.58
CA GLU A 63 -2.82 -2.64 3.92
C GLU A 63 -1.61 -3.57 3.79
N LEU A 64 -1.39 -4.48 4.76
CA LEU A 64 -0.37 -5.54 4.60
C LEU A 64 -0.71 -6.51 3.49
N GLY A 65 -1.97 -6.97 3.41
CA GLY A 65 -2.44 -7.86 2.35
C GLY A 65 -2.29 -7.25 0.95
N LEU A 66 -2.40 -5.93 0.85
CA LEU A 66 -2.19 -5.15 -0.38
C LEU A 66 -0.71 -4.83 -0.67
N GLY A 67 0.22 -5.20 0.22
CA GLY A 67 1.64 -4.90 0.08
C GLY A 67 2.05 -3.48 0.48
N ASN A 68 1.13 -2.68 1.04
CA ASN A 68 1.37 -1.31 1.48
C ASN A 68 2.02 -1.27 2.88
N LEU A 69 3.19 -1.89 3.00
CA LEU A 69 3.89 -2.11 4.28
C LEU A 69 4.09 -0.83 5.11
N SER A 70 4.43 0.29 4.45
CA SER A 70 4.63 1.57 5.15
C SER A 70 3.34 2.14 5.76
N VAL A 71 2.19 1.91 5.10
CA VAL A 71 0.88 2.37 5.59
C VAL A 71 0.41 1.48 6.73
N ALA A 72 0.61 0.17 6.60
CA ALA A 72 0.36 -0.78 7.68
C ALA A 72 1.17 -0.44 8.94
N GLU A 73 2.47 -0.16 8.80
CA GLU A 73 3.32 0.26 9.93
C GLU A 73 2.75 1.49 10.65
N LYS A 74 2.25 2.48 9.89
CA LYS A 74 1.65 3.70 10.44
C LYS A 74 0.41 3.39 11.28
N TRP A 75 -0.50 2.56 10.76
CA TRP A 75 -1.72 2.18 11.49
C TRP A 75 -1.43 1.34 12.72
N MET A 76 -0.52 0.36 12.64
CA MET A 76 -0.09 -0.44 13.79
C MET A 76 0.53 0.42 14.89
N LYS A 77 1.34 1.44 14.53
CA LYS A 77 1.84 2.42 15.50
C LYS A 77 0.71 3.23 16.13
N LYS A 78 -0.31 3.62 15.35
CA LYS A 78 -1.48 4.36 15.87
C LYS A 78 -2.25 3.53 16.90
N VAL A 79 -2.45 2.25 16.62
CA VAL A 79 -3.05 1.28 17.57
C VAL A 79 -2.23 1.21 18.84
N LEU A 80 -0.90 1.01 18.73
CA LEU A 80 -0.01 0.90 19.90
C LEU A 80 0.18 2.19 20.69
N THR A 81 -0.12 3.35 20.12
CA THR A 81 -0.17 4.62 20.87
C THR A 81 -1.41 4.68 21.78
N GLN A 82 -2.52 4.06 21.36
CA GLN A 82 -3.77 4.03 22.15
C GLN A 82 -3.79 2.85 23.12
N ILE A 83 -3.37 1.67 22.67
CA ILE A 83 -3.30 0.44 23.47
C ILE A 83 -1.88 -0.15 23.34
N PRO A 84 -0.94 0.24 24.23
CA PRO A 84 0.46 -0.19 24.15
C PRO A 84 0.70 -1.70 24.25
N ASP A 85 -0.22 -2.43 24.89
CA ASP A 85 -0.22 -3.88 25.10
C ASP A 85 -1.14 -4.63 24.11
N HIS A 86 -1.56 -3.98 23.02
CA HIS A 86 -2.37 -4.63 21.98
C HIS A 86 -1.57 -5.75 21.31
N LYS A 87 -1.83 -6.99 21.74
CA LYS A 87 -1.03 -8.18 21.42
C LYS A 87 -0.75 -8.32 19.93
N ASN A 88 -1.79 -8.36 19.10
CA ASN A 88 -1.64 -8.63 17.67
C ASN A 88 -0.76 -7.58 16.98
N ALA A 89 -0.96 -6.30 17.31
CA ALA A 89 -0.17 -5.18 16.75
C ALA A 89 1.27 -5.18 17.27
N ALA A 90 1.47 -5.48 18.55
CA ALA A 90 2.80 -5.57 19.16
C ALA A 90 3.63 -6.70 18.54
N THR A 91 2.99 -7.84 18.24
CA THR A 91 3.66 -9.00 17.64
C THR A 91 3.85 -8.88 16.13
N SER A 92 2.96 -8.19 15.40
CA SER A 92 3.05 -8.04 13.94
C SER A 92 3.96 -6.89 13.52
N LEU A 93 3.99 -5.78 14.25
CA LEU A 93 4.77 -4.59 13.89
C LEU A 93 6.27 -4.88 13.62
N PRO A 94 6.99 -5.66 14.45
CA PRO A 94 8.40 -5.96 14.19
C PRO A 94 8.62 -6.70 12.87
N MET A 95 7.70 -7.59 12.47
CA MET A 95 7.77 -8.32 11.20
C MET A 95 7.64 -7.37 10.01
N VAL A 96 6.69 -6.44 10.07
CA VAL A 96 6.51 -5.41 9.04
C VAL A 96 7.73 -4.50 8.95
N GLN A 97 8.30 -4.15 10.11
CA GLN A 97 9.50 -3.31 10.18
C GLN A 97 10.75 -4.00 9.63
N GLU A 98 10.83 -5.32 9.74
CA GLU A 98 11.92 -6.10 9.17
C GLU A 98 11.83 -6.10 7.64
N GLN A 99 10.63 -6.30 7.08
CA GLN A 99 10.40 -6.20 5.63
C GLN A 99 10.67 -4.80 5.06
N LEU A 100 10.54 -3.76 5.89
CA LEU A 100 10.83 -2.37 5.55
C LEU A 100 12.29 -1.95 5.81
N ASP A 101 13.17 -2.90 6.15
CA ASP A 101 14.58 -2.65 6.50
C ASP A 101 14.75 -1.55 7.56
N ARG A 102 13.84 -1.50 8.55
CA ARG A 102 13.94 -0.50 9.63
C ARG A 102 15.20 -0.73 10.46
N SER A 103 15.68 0.35 11.08
CA SER A 103 16.96 0.33 11.78
C SER A 103 17.02 -0.76 12.87
N PRO A 104 18.21 -1.34 13.14
CA PRO A 104 18.36 -2.37 14.17
C PRO A 104 17.93 -1.93 15.58
N THR A 105 17.97 -0.63 15.86
CA THR A 105 17.48 -0.04 17.11
C THR A 105 15.97 -0.07 17.20
N THR A 106 15.28 0.31 16.12
CA THR A 106 13.81 0.25 16.01
C THR A 106 13.32 -1.18 16.18
N LEU A 107 13.91 -2.11 15.42
CA LEU A 107 13.56 -3.53 15.51
C LEU A 107 13.77 -4.09 16.92
N LYS A 108 14.89 -3.76 17.58
CA LYS A 108 15.15 -4.22 18.95
C LYS A 108 14.07 -3.73 19.92
N THR A 109 13.64 -2.47 19.81
CA THR A 109 12.57 -1.93 20.66
C THR A 109 11.25 -2.63 20.40
N SER A 110 10.87 -2.80 19.13
CA SER A 110 9.61 -3.45 18.76
C SER A 110 9.58 -4.93 19.16
N TRP A 111 10.66 -5.68 18.92
CA TRP A 111 10.76 -7.08 19.34
C TRP A 111 10.78 -7.24 20.86
N LYS A 112 11.37 -6.29 21.61
CA LYS A 112 11.26 -6.29 23.08
C LYS A 112 9.81 -6.12 23.53
N ARG A 113 9.07 -5.19 22.93
CA ARG A 113 7.64 -5.01 23.20
C ARG A 113 6.84 -6.27 22.85
N ALA A 114 7.11 -6.89 21.71
CA ALA A 114 6.48 -8.15 21.32
C ALA A 114 6.69 -9.26 22.36
N GLN A 115 7.89 -9.37 22.92
CA GLN A 115 8.19 -10.33 24.00
C GLN A 115 7.53 -9.96 25.34
N GLU A 116 7.40 -8.67 25.66
CA GLU A 116 6.72 -8.21 26.88
C GLU A 116 5.22 -8.55 26.85
N VAL A 117 4.57 -8.34 25.70
CA VAL A 117 3.13 -8.61 25.52
C VAL A 117 2.85 -10.08 25.26
N ASP A 118 3.78 -10.79 24.61
CA ASP A 118 3.69 -12.24 24.39
C ASP A 118 5.03 -12.94 24.71
N PRO A 119 5.22 -13.35 25.98
CA PRO A 119 6.41 -14.11 26.40
C PRO A 119 6.57 -15.46 25.67
N GLY A 120 5.50 -15.95 25.03
CA GLY A 120 5.51 -17.17 24.22
C GLY A 120 6.04 -16.96 22.80
N ASN A 121 6.16 -15.72 22.32
CA ASN A 121 6.52 -15.40 20.95
C ASN A 121 7.93 -15.89 20.59
N GLN A 122 8.01 -16.91 19.74
CA GLN A 122 9.27 -17.52 19.32
C GLN A 122 10.12 -16.57 18.47
N PHE A 123 9.50 -15.85 17.53
CA PHE A 123 10.21 -14.86 16.70
C PHE A 123 10.91 -13.79 17.55
N ALA A 124 10.25 -13.32 18.61
CA ALA A 124 10.84 -12.36 19.53
C ALA A 124 12.01 -12.97 20.32
N LYS A 125 11.90 -14.23 20.75
CA LYS A 125 12.99 -14.95 21.41
C LYS A 125 14.20 -15.09 20.49
N ASP A 126 13.98 -15.59 19.27
CA ASP A 126 15.01 -15.85 18.27
C ASP A 126 15.77 -14.57 17.91
N PHE A 127 15.04 -13.49 17.59
CA PHE A 127 15.64 -12.20 17.26
C PHE A 127 16.48 -11.61 18.41
N LEU A 128 16.04 -11.80 19.65
CA LEU A 128 16.71 -11.26 20.84
C LEU A 128 17.86 -12.16 21.34
N SER A 129 17.84 -13.47 21.06
CA SER A 129 18.94 -14.40 21.37
C SER A 129 20.12 -14.26 20.41
N ASP A 130 19.86 -14.12 19.11
CA ASP A 130 20.90 -14.02 18.07
C ASP A 130 21.81 -12.79 18.20
N LYS A 131 21.33 -11.75 18.88
CA LYS A 131 22.12 -10.55 19.19
C LYS A 131 22.92 -10.64 20.49
N LYS A 132 22.59 -11.54 21.43
CA LYS A 132 23.39 -11.73 22.65
C LYS A 132 24.74 -12.40 22.37
N THR A 133 24.87 -13.14 21.27
CA THR A 133 26.13 -13.81 20.87
C THR A 133 27.08 -12.93 20.07
N LYS A 134 26.68 -11.71 19.66
CA LYS A 134 27.50 -10.79 18.84
C LYS A 134 27.98 -9.51 19.55
N THR A 135 28.08 -9.51 20.89
CA THR A 135 28.79 -8.43 21.60
C THR A 135 30.29 -8.73 21.70
N LYS A 136 31.03 -8.55 20.60
CA LYS A 136 32.45 -8.16 20.65
C LYS A 136 32.57 -6.71 20.17
N PRO A 137 33.18 -5.79 20.94
CA PRO A 137 33.28 -4.39 20.54
C PRO A 137 34.30 -4.27 19.41
N LYS A 138 33.86 -3.87 18.21
CA LYS A 138 34.79 -3.38 17.18
C LYS A 138 35.02 -1.87 17.37
N PRO A 139 36.28 -1.40 17.35
CA PRO A 139 36.63 -0.03 17.65
C PRO A 139 36.23 0.93 16.51
N LYS A 140 35.87 2.15 16.91
CA LYS A 140 35.59 3.30 16.05
C LYS A 140 36.78 3.61 15.13
N LYS A 141 36.54 3.85 13.84
CA LYS A 141 37.35 4.78 13.04
C LYS A 141 36.45 5.82 12.37
N LYS A 142 36.91 7.07 12.47
CA LYS A 142 36.23 8.33 12.17
C LYS A 142 36.16 8.61 10.66
N LYS A 143 35.18 9.46 10.34
CA LYS A 143 34.93 10.20 9.10
C LYS A 143 36.16 10.91 8.54
N GLU A 144 36.23 11.02 7.20
CA GLU A 144 36.80 12.20 6.52
C GLU A 144 36.07 12.47 5.19
N LYS A 145 36.03 13.75 4.81
CA LYS A 145 35.08 14.42 3.90
C LYS A 145 35.54 14.42 2.43
N LYS A 146 34.58 14.64 1.52
CA LYS A 146 34.71 14.94 0.08
C LYS A 146 35.53 16.22 -0.21
N PRO A 147 35.91 16.45 -1.49
CA PRO A 147 35.18 17.47 -2.25
C PRO A 147 34.80 17.10 -3.71
N SER A 148 33.90 17.92 -4.24
CA SER A 148 33.30 18.08 -5.59
C SER A 148 34.30 18.10 -6.77
N VAL A 149 33.94 17.81 -8.04
CA VAL A 149 33.11 18.60 -8.98
C VAL A 149 32.75 17.76 -10.24
N SER A 150 31.61 18.09 -10.87
CA SER A 150 31.09 17.89 -12.25
C SER A 150 31.90 17.08 -13.27
N THR A 151 31.32 16.23 -14.12
CA THR A 151 30.55 16.61 -15.34
C THR A 151 29.83 15.37 -15.91
N ILE A 152 28.61 15.53 -16.45
CA ILE A 152 27.82 14.53 -17.23
C ILE A 152 28.29 14.59 -18.69
N PRO A 153 28.31 13.51 -19.51
CA PRO A 153 27.11 13.17 -20.31
C PRO A 153 26.85 11.65 -20.57
N HIS A 154 25.56 11.35 -20.74
CA HIS A 154 24.95 10.32 -21.60
C HIS A 154 24.72 8.84 -21.12
N ILE A 155 23.42 8.57 -20.90
CA ILE A 155 22.60 7.33 -21.05
C ILE A 155 22.80 6.72 -22.48
N PRO A 156 22.66 5.40 -22.78
CA PRO A 156 21.64 4.45 -22.26
C PRO A 156 22.08 2.98 -21.99
N LYS A 157 21.24 2.24 -21.24
CA LYS A 157 20.67 0.92 -21.66
C LYS A 157 19.66 0.34 -20.66
N LYS A 158 18.43 0.17 -21.18
CA LYS A 158 17.42 -0.89 -21.01
C LYS A 158 17.81 -2.10 -20.13
N ASP A 159 16.91 -2.49 -19.21
CA ASP A 159 16.57 -3.90 -19.00
C ASP A 159 15.08 -4.07 -18.64
N LYS A 160 14.50 -5.21 -19.06
CA LYS A 160 13.08 -5.60 -19.05
C LYS A 160 12.84 -6.72 -18.04
N SER A 161 11.72 -6.69 -17.32
CA SER A 161 10.92 -7.87 -16.89
C SER A 161 9.61 -7.35 -16.23
N LYS A 162 8.41 -7.52 -16.83
CA LYS A 162 7.45 -8.67 -16.79
C LYS A 162 7.04 -9.03 -15.35
N THR A 163 5.80 -9.06 -14.84
CA THR A 163 4.36 -9.13 -15.30
C THR A 163 3.49 -9.14 -13.99
N PRO A 164 2.13 -9.27 -13.93
CA PRO A 164 1.00 -9.00 -14.84
C PRO A 164 -0.14 -8.11 -14.22
N LEU A 165 -1.13 -7.74 -15.04
CA LEU A 165 -2.35 -6.95 -14.75
C LEU A 165 -3.34 -7.64 -13.78
N PRO A 166 -4.23 -6.87 -13.12
CA PRO A 166 -5.64 -7.26 -13.01
C PRO A 166 -6.48 -6.52 -14.05
N LYS A 167 -7.24 -7.31 -14.80
CA LYS A 167 -8.36 -6.88 -15.65
C LYS A 167 -9.57 -6.61 -14.75
N ASP A 168 -10.50 -5.82 -15.26
CA ASP A 168 -11.79 -5.42 -14.67
C ASP A 168 -11.76 -4.29 -13.66
N LEU A 169 -11.78 -3.07 -14.18
CA LEU A 169 -12.29 -1.89 -13.51
C LEU A 169 -12.94 -1.04 -14.61
N SER A 170 -14.24 -1.24 -14.81
CA SER A 170 -15.11 -0.22 -15.40
C SER A 170 -14.96 1.02 -14.51
N VAL A 171 -14.36 2.05 -15.08
CA VAL A 171 -14.22 3.36 -14.44
C VAL A 171 -14.69 4.40 -15.45
N GLU A 172 -16.00 4.45 -15.64
CA GLU A 172 -16.66 5.71 -15.96
C GLU A 172 -16.39 6.70 -14.82
N GLY A 173 -15.53 7.69 -15.04
CA GLY A 173 -15.51 8.91 -14.21
C GLY A 173 -14.18 9.41 -13.65
N VAL A 174 -13.02 8.88 -14.05
CA VAL A 174 -11.72 9.48 -13.64
C VAL A 174 -11.37 10.60 -14.62
N ALA A 175 -11.58 11.86 -14.21
CA ALA A 175 -11.11 13.03 -14.93
C ALA A 175 -9.58 13.03 -14.98
N ILE A 176 -9.00 12.86 -16.18
CA ILE A 176 -7.56 12.76 -16.35
C ILE A 176 -6.93 14.15 -16.21
N SER A 177 -6.05 14.31 -15.21
CA SER A 177 -5.39 15.60 -15.00
C SER A 177 -4.48 15.95 -16.19
N PRO A 178 -4.52 17.18 -16.73
CA PRO A 178 -3.70 17.56 -17.87
C PRO A 178 -2.20 17.37 -17.62
N ARG A 179 -1.73 17.49 -16.38
CA ARG A 179 -0.31 17.31 -16.02
C ARG A 179 0.22 15.89 -16.23
N LEU A 180 -0.66 14.89 -16.22
CA LEU A 180 -0.29 13.47 -16.38
C LEU A 180 -0.42 12.97 -17.82
N ALA A 181 -1.02 13.76 -18.72
CA ALA A 181 -1.19 13.39 -20.12
C ALA A 181 0.18 13.24 -20.81
N THR A 182 0.50 12.00 -21.17
CA THR A 182 1.72 11.58 -21.87
C THR A 182 1.40 10.42 -22.81
N MET A 183 2.17 10.21 -23.88
CA MET A 183 1.92 9.10 -24.81
C MET A 183 2.15 7.72 -24.17
N THR A 184 3.00 7.66 -23.14
CA THR A 184 3.16 6.45 -22.34
C THR A 184 1.86 6.06 -21.67
N LEU A 185 1.13 7.04 -21.12
CA LEU A 185 -0.18 6.82 -20.52
C LEU A 185 -1.20 6.31 -21.54
N VAL A 186 -1.23 6.86 -22.76
CA VAL A 186 -2.08 6.38 -23.87
C VAL A 186 -1.84 4.89 -24.14
N ASN A 187 -0.57 4.48 -24.23
CA ASN A 187 -0.22 3.08 -24.48
C ASN A 187 -0.60 2.14 -23.32
N VAL A 188 -0.47 2.61 -22.08
CA VAL A 188 -0.90 1.86 -20.90
C VAL A 188 -2.41 1.67 -20.90
N LEU A 189 -3.18 2.73 -21.14
CA LEU A 189 -4.64 2.68 -21.20
C LEU A 189 -5.14 1.79 -22.35
N LYS A 190 -4.51 1.87 -23.52
CA LYS A 190 -4.77 0.97 -24.66
C LYS A 190 -4.51 -0.49 -24.30
N GLY A 191 -3.40 -0.78 -23.61
CA GLY A 191 -3.08 -2.13 -23.11
C GLY A 191 -4.06 -2.65 -22.05
N GLN A 192 -4.78 -1.75 -21.38
CA GLN A 192 -5.82 -2.06 -20.39
C GLN A 192 -7.22 -2.15 -21.00
N GLY A 193 -7.39 -1.85 -22.30
CA GLY A 193 -8.70 -1.81 -22.98
C GLY A 193 -9.51 -0.54 -22.67
N LEU A 194 -8.91 0.46 -22.01
CA LEU A 194 -9.56 1.72 -21.64
C LEU A 194 -9.48 2.72 -22.80
N TYR A 195 -10.13 2.40 -23.92
CA TYR A 195 -10.01 3.16 -25.17
C TYR A 195 -10.59 4.57 -25.10
N HIS A 196 -11.71 4.76 -24.41
CA HIS A 196 -12.32 6.09 -24.23
C HIS A 196 -11.39 7.04 -23.45
N GLN A 197 -10.79 6.56 -22.36
CA GLN A 197 -9.82 7.32 -21.59
C GLN A 197 -8.54 7.61 -22.40
N ALA A 198 -8.09 6.66 -23.22
CA ALA A 198 -6.94 6.85 -24.09
C ALA A 198 -7.18 7.97 -25.13
N LEU A 199 -8.41 8.10 -25.64
CA LEU A 199 -8.81 9.20 -26.54
C LEU A 199 -8.79 10.56 -25.82
N GLU A 200 -9.29 10.64 -24.58
CA GLU A 200 -9.23 11.88 -23.79
C GLU A 200 -7.79 12.35 -23.55
N VAL A 201 -6.86 11.42 -23.27
CA VAL A 201 -5.43 11.78 -23.13
C VAL A 201 -4.87 12.31 -24.44
N LEU A 202 -5.26 11.76 -25.59
CA LEU A 202 -4.83 12.24 -26.90
C LEU A 202 -5.36 13.65 -27.19
N ASP A 203 -6.58 13.98 -26.77
CA ASP A 203 -7.15 15.33 -26.89
C ASP A 203 -6.34 16.34 -26.07
N ILE A 204 -5.99 15.99 -24.83
CA ILE A 204 -5.13 16.83 -23.97
C ILE A 204 -3.73 17.01 -24.57
N LEU A 205 -3.15 15.97 -25.19
CA LEU A 205 -1.85 16.07 -25.86
C LEU A 205 -1.92 16.97 -27.10
N GLU A 206 -3.02 16.92 -27.85
CA GLU A 206 -3.25 17.79 -29.00
C GLU A 206 -3.34 19.27 -28.57
N GLU A 207 -4.05 19.57 -27.48
CA GLU A 207 -4.14 20.93 -26.91
C GLU A 207 -2.77 21.46 -26.45
N LYS A 208 -1.88 20.59 -25.98
CA LYS A 208 -0.52 20.95 -25.56
C LYS A 208 0.46 21.18 -26.72
N GLY A 209 0.05 20.89 -27.96
CA GLY A 209 0.91 21.01 -29.13
C GLY A 209 1.93 19.87 -29.28
N ASP A 210 1.63 18.67 -28.77
CA ASP A 210 2.42 17.48 -29.06
C ASP A 210 2.32 17.07 -30.54
N ASP A 211 3.15 16.11 -30.96
CA ASP A 211 3.24 15.67 -32.36
C ASP A 211 1.89 15.17 -32.93
N LYS A 212 1.26 16.03 -33.73
CA LYS A 212 -0.05 15.80 -34.33
C LYS A 212 -0.11 14.56 -35.23
N LYS A 213 0.96 14.27 -35.97
CA LYS A 213 0.99 13.08 -36.85
C LYS A 213 0.95 11.80 -36.02
N ARG A 214 1.64 11.80 -34.89
CA ARG A 214 1.66 10.67 -33.97
C ARG A 214 0.33 10.51 -33.24
N ILE A 215 -0.28 11.61 -32.81
CA ILE A 215 -1.60 11.62 -32.17
C ILE A 215 -2.67 11.07 -33.12
N ASP A 216 -2.70 11.53 -34.37
CA ASP A 216 -3.66 11.06 -35.38
C ASP A 216 -3.51 9.56 -35.69
N GLY A 217 -2.25 9.09 -35.75
CA GLY A 217 -1.95 7.67 -35.94
C GLY A 217 -2.47 6.79 -34.80
N GLU A 218 -2.22 7.20 -33.55
CA GLU A 218 -2.70 6.48 -32.36
C GLU A 218 -4.23 6.57 -32.23
N ARG A 219 -4.83 7.72 -32.53
CA ARG A 219 -6.29 7.91 -32.53
C ARG A 219 -6.96 6.98 -33.54
N LYS A 220 -6.37 6.82 -34.73
CA LYS A 220 -6.87 5.88 -35.75
C LYS A 220 -6.71 4.42 -35.30
N ALA A 221 -5.60 4.08 -34.66
CA ALA A 221 -5.38 2.73 -34.12
C ALA A 221 -6.38 2.39 -33.02
N ILE A 222 -6.62 3.30 -32.07
CA ILE A 222 -7.59 3.09 -30.98
C ILE A 222 -9.02 2.98 -31.52
N LYS A 223 -9.41 3.82 -32.49
CA LYS A 223 -10.73 3.73 -33.14
C LYS A 223 -10.94 2.46 -33.97
N ALA A 224 -9.88 1.74 -34.33
CA ALA A 224 -9.98 0.46 -35.02
C ALA A 224 -10.17 -0.73 -34.06
N GLU A 225 -9.89 -0.54 -32.77
CA GLU A 225 -9.98 -1.55 -31.70
C GLU A 225 -11.25 -1.36 -30.82
N LEU A 226 -11.98 -0.26 -31.05
CA LEU A 226 -13.29 0.08 -30.48
C LEU A 226 -14.42 -0.56 -31.33
#